data_AF-A0A2C8Z3Y0-F1
#
_entry.id   AF-A0A2C8Z3Y0-F1
#
_cell.length_a   1.000
_cell.length_b   1.000
_cell.length_c   1.000
_cell.angle_alpha   90.00
_cell.angle_beta   90.00
_cell.angle_gamma   90.00
#
_symmetry.space_group_name_H-M   'P 1'
#
loop_
_entity.id
_entity.type
_entity.pdbx_description
1 polymer ?
#
loop_
_entity_poly.entity_id
_entity_poly.type
_entity_poly.pdbx_seq_one_letter_code
_entity_poly.pdbx_strand_id
1 'polypeptide(L)'
;MNMVVHEPTIKKTTNPIGTDEKATNDQDIYNITENEVKAPKRKKVNSYFGIGIGGMVPLAPEIEMAPGLNLFGIYDTQSILFGIDCNLWGMSSDSRYSYADFGISAYYAFGRKFIAPYIGGGLSFSAVDYETEVSYVAEREYYDYDIQGYRTSEETEYNTYVDDKSGIGAFIGGGVMLNRASSIILLAEVKYFVSFFKLAEPKGTVTYEQWKDYDWYDNDLPTKSDKLFQGFMFNLKLGYGF
;
A
#
# COMPACT_ATOMS: atom_id res chain seq x y z
N MET A 1 -15.50 6.15 60.87
CA MET A 1 -15.94 5.59 59.57
C MET A 1 -15.72 6.68 58.52
N ASN A 2 -14.77 6.42 57.62
CA ASN A 2 -14.45 7.02 56.31
C ASN A 2 -14.24 8.55 56.10
N MET A 3 -13.08 8.82 55.46
CA MET A 3 -12.64 10.01 54.74
C MET A 3 -13.59 10.41 53.61
N VAL A 4 -13.60 11.71 53.24
CA VAL A 4 -13.29 12.17 51.86
C VAL A 4 -12.63 13.55 51.93
N VAL A 5 -11.44 13.64 51.33
CA VAL A 5 -10.69 14.87 51.02
C VAL A 5 -11.10 15.33 49.63
N HIS A 6 -11.32 16.64 49.43
CA HIS A 6 -11.12 17.30 48.14
C HIS A 6 -10.65 18.74 48.35
N GLU A 7 -9.34 18.93 48.39
CA GLU A 7 -8.71 20.25 48.20
C GLU A 7 -8.56 20.53 46.69
N PRO A 8 -9.03 21.69 46.18
CA PRO A 8 -8.69 22.17 44.85
C PRO A 8 -7.53 23.17 44.95
N THR A 9 -6.30 22.71 44.78
CA THR A 9 -5.12 23.58 44.97
C THR A 9 -4.03 23.36 43.93
N ILE A 10 -4.35 23.38 42.64
CA ILE A 10 -3.37 23.80 41.61
C ILE A 10 -4.08 24.60 40.50
N LYS A 11 -4.62 25.78 40.87
CA LYS A 11 -4.95 26.87 39.93
C LYS A 11 -4.11 28.12 40.25
N LYS A 12 -2.83 27.91 40.58
CA LYS A 12 -1.90 29.00 40.83
C LYS A 12 -0.63 28.84 39.97
N THR A 13 -0.54 29.77 39.03
CA THR A 13 0.69 30.42 38.55
C THR A 13 1.73 29.54 37.85
N THR A 14 1.57 29.40 36.54
CA THR A 14 2.69 29.33 35.59
C THR A 14 2.57 30.51 34.63
N ASN A 15 3.11 31.66 35.04
CA ASN A 15 3.59 32.63 34.05
C ASN A 15 4.90 32.04 33.50
N PRO A 16 5.07 31.86 32.18
CA PRO A 16 6.40 31.63 31.63
C PRO A 16 7.23 32.88 31.95
N ILE A 17 8.38 32.70 32.59
CA ILE A 17 9.32 33.80 32.77
C ILE A 17 9.86 34.14 31.36
N GLY A 18 9.38 35.25 30.79
CA GLY A 18 9.92 35.81 29.55
C GLY A 18 8.96 36.00 28.36
N THR A 19 7.64 35.80 28.49
CA THR A 19 6.70 36.06 27.38
C THR A 19 5.45 36.82 27.83
N ASP A 20 5.05 37.84 27.06
CA ASP A 20 3.88 38.70 27.33
C ASP A 20 2.51 38.06 27.06
N GLU A 21 2.45 36.80 26.62
CA GLU A 21 1.20 36.10 26.36
C GLU A 21 0.91 34.98 27.38
N LYS A 22 -0.30 35.01 27.94
CA LYS A 22 -0.82 33.96 28.84
C LYS A 22 -1.22 32.73 28.03
N ALA A 23 -0.64 31.58 28.37
CA ALA A 23 -1.15 30.28 27.95
C ALA A 23 -2.59 30.12 28.46
N THR A 24 -3.55 30.11 27.55
CA THR A 24 -4.99 30.02 27.88
C THR A 24 -5.60 28.67 27.54
N ASN A 25 -4.87 27.82 26.82
CA ASN A 25 -5.26 26.44 26.51
C ASN A 25 -4.19 25.44 26.90
N ASP A 26 -4.60 24.24 27.33
CA ASP A 26 -3.70 23.12 27.66
C ASP A 26 -2.80 22.73 26.47
N GLN A 27 -3.19 23.07 25.25
CA GLN A 27 -2.40 22.86 24.02
C GLN A 27 -1.16 23.77 23.93
N ASP A 28 -1.17 24.95 24.54
CA ASP A 28 -0.02 25.88 24.51
C ASP A 28 1.14 25.38 25.38
N ILE A 29 0.81 24.68 26.47
CA ILE A 29 1.78 24.13 27.42
C ILE A 29 2.71 23.11 26.74
N TYR A 30 2.20 22.37 25.74
CA TYR A 30 2.97 21.38 25.01
C TYR A 30 3.80 21.96 23.85
N ASN A 31 3.50 23.19 23.40
CA ASN A 31 4.20 23.83 22.27
C ASN A 31 5.35 24.77 22.71
N ILE A 32 5.34 25.29 23.94
CA ILE A 32 6.27 26.36 24.38
C ILE A 32 7.64 25.84 24.85
N THR A 33 7.84 24.52 25.00
CA THR A 33 9.07 23.97 25.61
C THR A 33 10.29 23.83 24.68
N GLU A 34 10.23 24.27 23.42
CA GLU A 34 11.35 24.08 22.47
C GLU A 34 12.45 25.15 22.55
N ASN A 35 12.27 26.29 23.24
CA ASN A 35 13.28 27.35 23.21
C ASN A 35 14.38 27.27 24.27
N GLU A 36 14.26 26.49 25.33
CA GLU A 36 15.38 26.19 26.22
C GLU A 36 15.16 24.83 26.88
N VAL A 37 16.04 23.84 26.62
CA VAL A 37 16.54 22.84 27.58
C VAL A 37 17.32 21.73 26.85
N LYS A 38 18.52 21.51 27.36
CA LYS A 38 19.44 20.35 27.26
C LYS A 38 18.79 19.04 26.77
N ALA A 39 19.41 18.43 25.77
CA ALA A 39 19.29 17.03 25.30
C ALA A 39 17.88 16.41 25.42
N PRO A 40 17.15 16.19 24.30
CA PRO A 40 15.76 15.77 24.33
C PRO A 40 15.57 14.46 25.10
N LYS A 41 14.67 14.46 26.10
CA LYS A 41 14.21 13.25 26.78
C LYS A 41 13.65 12.28 25.73
N ARG A 42 14.10 11.02 25.78
CA ARG A 42 13.59 9.92 24.95
C ARG A 42 12.05 9.85 25.09
N LYS A 43 11.32 9.77 23.97
CA LYS A 43 9.85 9.61 24.00
C LYS A 43 9.51 8.31 24.72
N LYS A 44 8.45 8.32 25.53
CA LYS A 44 7.94 7.14 26.25
C LYS A 44 7.47 6.04 25.29
N VAL A 45 6.98 6.43 24.12
CA VAL A 45 6.55 5.56 23.03
C VAL A 45 7.38 5.88 21.80
N ASN A 46 8.05 4.87 21.25
CA ASN A 46 8.88 5.03 20.05
C ASN A 46 8.74 3.89 19.05
N SER A 47 7.92 2.88 19.36
CA SER A 47 7.62 1.78 18.47
C SER A 47 6.11 1.68 18.31
N TYR A 48 5.64 1.43 17.11
CA TYR A 48 4.22 1.31 16.77
C TYR A 48 4.00 0.05 15.95
N PHE A 49 2.94 -0.68 16.26
CA PHE A 49 2.48 -1.80 15.44
C PHE A 49 0.99 -1.68 15.21
N GLY A 50 0.52 -2.06 14.02
CA GLY A 50 -0.87 -1.86 13.69
C GLY A 50 -1.31 -2.46 12.38
N ILE A 51 -2.52 -2.05 12.01
CA ILE A 51 -3.21 -2.46 10.80
C ILE A 51 -3.53 -1.23 9.95
N GLY A 52 -3.71 -1.44 8.67
CA GLY A 52 -4.18 -0.44 7.73
C GLY A 52 -5.15 -1.03 6.73
N ILE A 53 -5.94 -0.13 6.16
CA ILE A 53 -6.81 -0.40 5.03
C ILE A 53 -6.41 0.52 3.89
N GLY A 54 -6.66 0.11 2.66
CA GLY A 54 -6.18 0.86 1.53
C GLY A 54 -6.58 0.29 0.20
N GLY A 55 -5.92 0.78 -0.83
CA GLY A 55 -6.02 0.24 -2.17
C GLY A 55 -4.74 0.47 -2.95
N MET A 56 -4.55 -0.37 -3.97
CA MET A 56 -3.45 -0.29 -4.89
C MET A 56 -3.98 -0.07 -6.31
N VAL A 57 -3.31 0.82 -7.04
CA VAL A 57 -3.62 1.19 -8.43
C VAL A 57 -2.39 0.89 -9.28
N PRO A 58 -2.33 -0.30 -9.89
CA PRO A 58 -1.28 -0.62 -10.86
C PRO A 58 -1.41 0.20 -12.13
N LEU A 59 -0.27 0.65 -12.65
CA LEU A 59 -0.17 1.39 -13.91
C LEU A 59 0.28 0.51 -15.08
N ALA A 60 0.76 -0.70 -14.77
CA ALA A 60 1.23 -1.66 -15.77
C ALA A 60 1.20 -3.08 -15.16
N PRO A 61 0.26 -3.95 -15.57
CA PRO A 61 -0.92 -3.64 -16.40
C PRO A 61 -1.84 -2.63 -15.72
N GLU A 62 -2.57 -1.82 -16.49
CA GLU A 62 -3.51 -0.83 -15.95
C GLU A 62 -4.81 -1.52 -15.56
N ILE A 63 -5.18 -1.43 -14.29
CA ILE A 63 -6.38 -2.07 -13.75
C ILE A 63 -7.05 -1.15 -12.73
N GLU A 64 -8.30 -1.47 -12.40
CA GLU A 64 -9.03 -0.79 -11.33
C GLU A 64 -8.30 -0.94 -9.98
N MET A 65 -8.55 0.02 -9.10
CA MET A 65 -8.00 0.00 -7.75
C MET A 65 -8.41 -1.29 -7.03
N ALA A 66 -7.47 -2.15 -6.61
CA ALA A 66 -7.85 -3.24 -5.72
C ALA A 66 -7.67 -2.85 -4.25
N PRO A 67 -8.73 -3.03 -3.45
CA PRO A 67 -8.69 -2.78 -2.03
C PRO A 67 -7.90 -3.87 -1.30
N GLY A 68 -7.57 -3.60 -0.04
CA GLY A 68 -6.97 -4.61 0.81
C GLY A 68 -6.50 -4.09 2.16
N LEU A 69 -5.56 -4.82 2.73
CA LEU A 69 -5.10 -4.66 4.10
C LEU A 69 -3.59 -4.49 4.16
N ASN A 70 -3.15 -3.79 5.20
CA ASN A 70 -1.75 -3.60 5.54
C ASN A 70 -1.53 -3.99 7.00
N LEU A 71 -0.43 -4.66 7.29
CA LEU A 71 0.13 -4.76 8.63
C LEU A 71 1.41 -3.94 8.63
N PHE A 72 1.67 -3.20 9.71
CA PHE A 72 2.88 -2.39 9.78
C PHE A 72 3.50 -2.37 11.17
N GLY A 73 4.81 -2.14 11.18
CA GLY A 73 5.59 -1.80 12.36
C GLY A 73 6.44 -0.58 12.05
N ILE A 74 6.51 0.42 12.93
CA ILE A 74 7.34 1.61 12.78
C ILE A 74 8.12 1.89 14.06
N TYR A 75 9.42 2.16 13.93
CA TYR A 75 10.29 2.67 14.97
C TYR A 75 10.63 4.15 14.72
N ASP A 76 10.17 5.05 15.61
CA ASP A 76 10.35 6.51 15.54
C ASP A 76 11.61 6.96 16.30
N THR A 77 12.66 7.33 15.57
CA THR A 77 13.89 7.93 16.12
C THR A 77 13.80 9.45 16.31
N GLN A 78 12.61 10.04 16.21
CA GLN A 78 12.29 11.47 16.11
C GLN A 78 12.62 12.13 14.76
N SER A 79 13.61 11.64 14.02
CA SER A 79 13.94 12.19 12.69
C SER A 79 13.72 11.17 11.59
N ILE A 80 14.08 9.91 11.84
CA ILE A 80 13.92 8.79 10.91
C ILE A 80 12.90 7.80 11.48
N LEU A 81 11.98 7.35 10.66
CA LEU A 81 11.05 6.26 10.91
C LEU A 81 11.57 5.03 10.18
N PHE A 82 11.92 3.97 10.91
CA PHE A 82 12.22 2.68 10.30
C PHE A 82 10.97 1.83 10.31
N GLY A 83 10.58 1.30 9.16
CA GLY A 83 9.33 0.57 9.03
C GLY A 83 9.51 -0.85 8.52
N ILE A 84 8.57 -1.69 8.90
CA ILE A 84 8.24 -2.93 8.20
C ILE A 84 6.78 -2.82 7.75
N ASP A 85 6.49 -3.26 6.54
CA ASP A 85 5.15 -3.28 5.97
C ASP A 85 4.87 -4.70 5.42
N CYS A 86 3.67 -5.20 5.63
CA CYS A 86 3.16 -6.38 4.94
C CYS A 86 1.83 -5.97 4.29
N ASN A 87 1.75 -6.06 2.97
CA ASN A 87 0.61 -5.59 2.20
C ASN A 87 -0.09 -6.78 1.54
N LEU A 88 -1.42 -6.75 1.51
CA LEU A 88 -2.28 -7.73 0.85
C LEU A 88 -3.35 -6.97 0.05
N TRP A 89 -3.26 -6.99 -1.28
CA TRP A 89 -4.18 -6.27 -2.18
C TRP A 89 -4.84 -7.22 -3.16
N GLY A 90 -6.13 -7.00 -3.49
CA GLY A 90 -6.81 -7.82 -4.50
C GLY A 90 -7.08 -9.27 -4.06
N MET A 91 -7.20 -9.53 -2.75
CA MET A 91 -7.45 -10.87 -2.20
C MET A 91 -8.89 -11.38 -2.41
N SER A 92 -9.62 -10.89 -3.41
CA SER A 92 -11.00 -11.29 -3.71
C SER A 92 -11.01 -12.25 -4.91
N SER A 93 -11.94 -13.21 -4.91
CA SER A 93 -12.13 -14.18 -6.00
C SER A 93 -12.40 -13.53 -7.36
N ASP A 94 -12.91 -12.31 -7.35
CA ASP A 94 -13.33 -11.60 -8.57
C ASP A 94 -12.26 -10.58 -9.00
N SER A 95 -11.11 -10.54 -8.31
CA SER A 95 -10.02 -9.62 -8.63
C SER A 95 -9.13 -10.22 -9.72
N ARG A 96 -8.85 -9.42 -10.75
CA ARG A 96 -7.87 -9.74 -11.81
C ARG A 96 -6.43 -9.89 -11.30
N TYR A 97 -6.17 -9.54 -10.05
CA TYR A 97 -4.87 -9.78 -9.46
C TYR A 97 -4.97 -10.00 -7.95
N SER A 98 -4.04 -10.81 -7.45
CA SER A 98 -3.70 -10.98 -6.04
C SER A 98 -2.27 -10.49 -5.85
N TYR A 99 -2.04 -9.65 -4.83
CA TYR A 99 -0.71 -9.13 -4.51
C TYR A 99 -0.42 -9.23 -3.03
N ALA A 100 0.79 -9.71 -2.72
CA ALA A 100 1.34 -9.68 -1.38
C ALA A 100 2.76 -9.10 -1.40
N ASP A 101 3.12 -8.30 -0.39
CA ASP A 101 4.53 -7.93 -0.19
C ASP A 101 4.94 -7.89 1.28
N PHE A 102 6.24 -8.03 1.48
CA PHE A 102 6.95 -7.68 2.70
C PHE A 102 8.00 -6.61 2.38
N GLY A 103 7.90 -5.47 3.05
CA GLY A 103 8.76 -4.31 2.83
C GLY A 103 9.51 -3.86 4.07
N ILE A 104 10.71 -3.31 3.85
CA ILE A 104 11.45 -2.53 4.83
C ILE A 104 11.55 -1.08 4.36
N SER A 105 11.42 -0.12 5.27
CA SER A 105 11.39 1.30 4.92
C SER A 105 12.20 2.19 5.85
N ALA A 106 12.61 3.33 5.31
CA ALA A 106 13.14 4.45 6.06
C ALA A 106 12.48 5.75 5.58
N TYR A 107 11.86 6.49 6.49
CA TYR A 107 11.24 7.78 6.20
C TYR A 107 11.83 8.89 7.07
N TYR A 108 12.03 10.06 6.48
CA TYR A 108 12.31 11.28 7.21
C TYR A 108 10.98 11.92 7.65
N ALA A 109 10.84 12.14 8.97
CA ALA A 109 9.68 12.82 9.54
C ALA A 109 9.98 14.32 9.71
N PHE A 110 9.14 15.18 9.14
CA PHE A 110 9.29 16.62 9.21
C PHE A 110 8.89 17.13 10.60
N GLY A 111 9.88 17.63 11.34
CA GLY A 111 9.70 18.16 12.70
C GLY A 111 9.46 17.07 13.74
N ARG A 112 9.08 17.49 14.96
CA ARG A 112 8.80 16.60 16.11
C ARG A 112 7.37 16.71 16.63
N LYS A 113 6.54 17.47 15.92
CA LYS A 113 5.17 17.83 16.30
C LYS A 113 4.25 16.61 16.32
N PHE A 114 3.12 16.78 16.98
CA PHE A 114 2.03 15.79 17.08
C PHE A 114 1.48 15.38 15.72
N ILE A 115 1.42 16.35 14.79
CA ILE A 115 1.16 16.13 13.37
C ILE A 115 2.49 16.30 12.65
N ALA A 116 2.91 15.28 11.91
CA ALA A 116 4.20 15.30 11.22
C ALA A 116 4.06 14.66 9.83
N PRO A 117 4.22 15.45 8.75
CA PRO A 117 4.46 14.89 7.43
C PRO A 117 5.73 14.02 7.43
N TYR A 118 5.82 13.08 6.51
CA TYR A 118 7.03 12.28 6.30
C TYR A 118 7.20 11.91 4.82
N ILE A 119 8.44 11.65 4.42
CA ILE A 119 8.80 11.19 3.07
C ILE A 119 9.97 10.21 3.14
N GLY A 120 10.05 9.28 2.22
CA GLY A 120 11.12 8.29 2.16
C GLY A 120 10.77 7.15 1.24
N GLY A 121 11.34 5.99 1.50
CA GLY A 121 11.18 4.83 0.64
C GLY A 121 11.76 3.58 1.23
N GLY A 122 11.88 2.55 0.40
CA GLY A 122 12.30 1.25 0.86
C GLY A 122 12.41 0.22 -0.25
N LEU A 123 12.63 -1.01 0.18
CA LEU A 123 12.68 -2.19 -0.66
C LEU A 123 11.59 -3.15 -0.20
N SER A 124 11.04 -3.90 -1.14
CA SER A 124 10.06 -4.95 -0.86
C SER A 124 10.41 -6.23 -1.59
N PHE A 125 10.00 -7.35 -1.02
CA PHE A 125 9.82 -8.60 -1.75
C PHE A 125 8.33 -8.79 -1.95
N SER A 126 7.89 -8.96 -3.20
CA SER A 126 6.49 -9.05 -3.57
C SER A 126 6.20 -10.28 -4.42
N ALA A 127 4.97 -10.76 -4.33
CA ALA A 127 4.39 -11.78 -5.19
C ALA A 127 3.10 -11.22 -5.79
N VAL A 128 2.88 -11.51 -7.06
CA VAL A 128 1.69 -11.16 -7.84
C VAL A 128 1.21 -12.42 -8.54
N ASP A 129 -0.08 -12.69 -8.39
CA ASP A 129 -0.82 -13.60 -9.26
C ASP A 129 -1.71 -12.70 -10.14
N TYR A 130 -1.53 -12.75 -11.46
CA TYR A 130 -2.25 -11.90 -12.42
C TYR A 130 -3.09 -12.75 -13.36
N GLU A 131 -4.38 -12.44 -13.44
CA GLU A 131 -5.34 -13.11 -14.32
C GLU A 131 -6.00 -12.12 -15.27
N THR A 132 -6.04 -12.47 -16.56
CA THR A 132 -6.67 -11.63 -17.58
C THR A 132 -7.29 -12.46 -18.69
N GLU A 133 -8.36 -11.95 -19.28
CA GLU A 133 -8.98 -12.59 -20.45
C GLU A 133 -8.10 -12.42 -21.69
N VAL A 134 -8.03 -13.49 -22.48
CA VAL A 134 -7.44 -13.55 -23.82
C VAL A 134 -8.53 -13.94 -24.78
N SER A 135 -8.63 -13.20 -25.88
CA SER A 135 -9.51 -13.56 -26.99
C SER A 135 -8.72 -14.29 -28.07
N TYR A 136 -9.32 -15.33 -28.65
CA TYR A 136 -8.76 -16.02 -29.82
C TYR A 136 -9.86 -16.31 -30.86
N VAL A 137 -9.45 -16.40 -32.12
CA VAL A 137 -10.37 -16.75 -33.23
C VAL A 137 -10.36 -18.26 -33.44
N ALA A 138 -11.47 -18.92 -33.16
CA ALA A 138 -11.65 -20.36 -33.39
C ALA A 138 -12.38 -20.60 -34.72
N GLU A 139 -11.82 -21.47 -35.56
CA GLU A 139 -12.50 -21.97 -36.76
C GLU A 139 -13.30 -23.22 -36.40
N ARG A 140 -14.61 -23.17 -36.65
CA ARG A 140 -15.53 -24.30 -36.44
C ARG A 140 -16.10 -24.72 -37.79
N GLU A 141 -15.89 -25.98 -38.13
CA GLU A 141 -16.54 -26.61 -39.28
C GLU A 141 -17.89 -27.20 -38.86
N TYR A 142 -18.96 -26.81 -39.53
CA TYR A 142 -20.30 -27.33 -39.28
C TYR A 142 -21.00 -27.72 -40.60
N TYR A 143 -21.91 -28.69 -40.51
CA TYR A 143 -22.71 -29.11 -41.66
C TYR A 143 -23.92 -28.19 -41.84
N ASP A 144 -23.98 -27.51 -42.98
CA ASP A 144 -25.07 -26.64 -43.37
C ASP A 144 -26.09 -27.42 -44.21
N TYR A 145 -27.27 -27.63 -43.63
CA TYR A 145 -28.35 -28.39 -44.26
C TYR A 145 -29.01 -27.65 -45.44
N ASP A 146 -28.93 -26.31 -45.51
CA ASP A 146 -29.55 -25.53 -46.57
C ASP A 146 -28.77 -25.62 -47.88
N ILE A 147 -27.44 -25.80 -47.78
CA ILE A 147 -26.56 -25.99 -48.94
C ILE A 147 -26.02 -27.42 -49.08
N GLN A 148 -26.44 -28.35 -48.21
CA GLN A 148 -25.97 -29.74 -48.14
C GLN A 148 -24.43 -29.88 -48.18
N GLY A 149 -23.72 -29.07 -47.38
CA GLY A 149 -22.26 -29.05 -47.39
C GLY A 149 -21.67 -28.54 -46.08
N TYR A 150 -20.35 -28.63 -45.95
CA TYR A 150 -19.64 -28.06 -44.80
C TYR A 150 -19.37 -26.57 -45.00
N ARG A 151 -19.56 -25.80 -43.93
CA ARG A 151 -19.14 -24.40 -43.82
C ARG A 151 -18.21 -24.24 -42.63
N THR A 152 -17.27 -23.33 -42.77
CA THR A 152 -16.42 -22.86 -41.67
C THR A 152 -16.95 -21.53 -41.17
N SER A 153 -17.14 -21.40 -39.86
CA SER A 153 -17.35 -20.12 -39.20
C SER A 153 -16.17 -19.80 -38.29
N GLU A 154 -15.78 -18.53 -38.29
CA GLU A 154 -14.84 -17.98 -37.33
C GLU A 154 -15.63 -17.35 -36.17
N GLU A 155 -15.42 -17.84 -34.96
CA GLU A 155 -15.99 -17.26 -33.75
C GLU A 155 -14.87 -16.81 -32.81
N THR A 156 -15.02 -15.63 -32.21
CA THR A 156 -14.11 -15.16 -31.17
C THR A 156 -14.49 -15.80 -29.84
N GLU A 157 -13.59 -16.61 -29.30
CA GLU A 157 -13.71 -17.24 -27.99
C GLU A 157 -12.81 -16.52 -26.97
N TYR A 158 -13.14 -16.66 -25.69
CA TYR A 158 -12.41 -16.03 -24.57
C TYR A 158 -11.94 -17.10 -23.59
N ASN A 159 -10.72 -16.95 -23.10
CA ASN A 159 -10.16 -17.81 -22.06
C ASN A 159 -9.28 -16.99 -21.10
N THR A 160 -8.83 -17.59 -20.01
CA THR A 160 -8.04 -16.92 -18.98
C THR A 160 -6.55 -17.16 -19.20
N TYR A 161 -5.77 -16.09 -19.19
CA TYR A 161 -4.33 -16.10 -19.08
C TYR A 161 -3.92 -15.80 -17.64
N VAL A 162 -3.03 -16.62 -17.10
CA VAL A 162 -2.49 -16.49 -15.75
C VAL A 162 -0.99 -16.23 -15.83
N ASP A 163 -0.49 -15.26 -15.07
CA ASP A 163 0.93 -14.97 -14.91
C ASP A 163 1.29 -14.74 -13.43
N ASP A 164 2.09 -15.66 -12.89
CA ASP A 164 2.59 -15.57 -11.52
C ASP A 164 4.03 -15.07 -11.52
N LYS A 165 4.28 -14.06 -10.68
CA LYS A 165 5.61 -13.46 -10.54
C LYS A 165 5.90 -13.12 -9.09
N SER A 166 7.15 -13.31 -8.70
CA SER A 166 7.67 -12.80 -7.43
C SER A 166 9.07 -12.23 -7.59
N GLY A 167 9.43 -11.31 -6.70
CA GLY A 167 10.75 -10.73 -6.71
C GLY A 167 10.85 -9.44 -5.91
N ILE A 168 12.01 -8.82 -6.04
CA ILE A 168 12.37 -7.61 -5.31
C ILE A 168 11.83 -6.38 -6.06
N GLY A 169 11.41 -5.39 -5.29
CA GLY A 169 11.05 -4.06 -5.78
C GLY A 169 11.57 -2.97 -4.86
N ALA A 170 11.31 -1.75 -5.27
CA ALA A 170 11.55 -0.54 -4.48
C ALA A 170 10.30 0.32 -4.46
N PHE A 171 10.18 1.16 -3.43
CA PHE A 171 9.12 2.15 -3.35
C PHE A 171 9.63 3.48 -2.81
N ILE A 172 8.97 4.55 -3.22
CA ILE A 172 9.09 5.88 -2.64
C ILE A 172 7.71 6.34 -2.22
N GLY A 173 7.59 7.04 -1.11
CA GLY A 173 6.31 7.47 -0.59
C GLY A 173 6.43 8.46 0.53
N GLY A 174 5.28 8.91 0.97
CA GLY A 174 5.17 9.85 2.06
C GLY A 174 3.75 9.91 2.57
N GLY A 175 3.58 10.65 3.66
CA GLY A 175 2.31 10.71 4.33
C GLY A 175 2.29 11.73 5.45
N VAL A 176 1.24 11.66 6.24
CA VAL A 176 1.08 12.46 7.46
C VAL A 176 0.80 11.51 8.62
N MET A 177 1.61 11.65 9.67
CA MET A 177 1.35 11.02 10.96
C MET A 177 0.56 11.98 11.84
N LEU A 178 -0.46 11.45 12.50
CA LEU A 178 -1.27 12.12 13.51
C LEU A 178 -1.06 11.41 14.85
N ASN A 179 -1.09 12.17 15.93
CA ASN A 179 -0.86 11.68 17.29
C ASN A 179 0.53 11.10 17.52
N ARG A 180 1.55 11.65 16.85
CA ARG A 180 2.94 11.23 17.05
C ARG A 180 3.35 11.45 18.50
N ALA A 181 4.00 10.46 19.13
CA ALA A 181 4.32 10.39 20.56
C ALA A 181 3.17 10.02 21.52
N SER A 182 1.97 9.72 20.99
CA SER A 182 0.91 9.06 21.76
C SER A 182 1.06 7.53 21.68
N SER A 183 0.31 6.81 22.52
CA SER A 183 0.15 5.35 22.42
C SER A 183 -0.74 4.92 21.25
N ILE A 184 -1.44 5.84 20.60
CA ILE A 184 -2.21 5.58 19.38
C ILE A 184 -1.71 6.51 18.29
N ILE A 185 -1.39 5.97 17.12
CA ILE A 185 -0.97 6.72 15.94
C ILE A 185 -1.94 6.45 14.79
N LEU A 186 -2.21 7.49 14.00
CA LEU A 186 -2.94 7.38 12.73
C LEU A 186 -2.01 7.87 11.61
N LEU A 187 -1.92 7.12 10.51
CA LEU A 187 -1.11 7.49 9.35
C LEU A 187 -1.98 7.48 8.09
N ALA A 188 -1.83 8.51 7.27
CA ALA A 188 -2.32 8.53 5.90
C ALA A 188 -1.10 8.56 4.97
N GLU A 189 -1.00 7.59 4.07
CA GLU A 189 0.21 7.33 3.28
C GLU A 189 -0.10 7.09 1.80
N VAL A 190 0.77 7.61 0.94
CA VAL A 190 0.82 7.29 -0.49
C VAL A 190 2.22 6.79 -0.83
N LYS A 191 2.28 5.66 -1.54
CA LYS A 191 3.51 5.06 -2.06
C LYS A 191 3.41 4.90 -3.56
N TYR A 192 4.50 5.15 -4.26
CA TYR A 192 4.76 4.67 -5.61
C TYR A 192 5.72 3.49 -5.53
N PHE A 193 5.34 2.34 -6.08
CA PHE A 193 6.14 1.12 -6.07
C PHE A 193 6.56 0.72 -7.48
N VAL A 194 7.70 0.06 -7.59
CA VAL A 194 8.19 -0.59 -8.80
C VAL A 194 8.79 -1.93 -8.40
N SER A 195 8.20 -3.02 -8.86
CA SER A 195 8.76 -4.35 -8.80
C SER A 195 9.69 -4.57 -9.99
N PHE A 196 10.85 -5.20 -9.75
CA PHE A 196 11.87 -5.42 -10.79
C PHE A 196 11.62 -6.65 -11.66
N PHE A 197 10.54 -7.39 -11.39
CA PHE A 197 9.99 -8.36 -12.33
C PHE A 197 9.01 -7.70 -13.29
N LYS A 198 8.80 -8.36 -14.44
CA LYS A 198 7.84 -7.93 -15.44
C LYS A 198 6.62 -8.83 -15.38
N LEU A 199 5.45 -8.23 -15.53
CA LEU A 199 4.21 -8.97 -15.80
C LEU A 199 3.96 -8.97 -17.29
N ALA A 200 3.55 -10.13 -17.78
CA ALA A 200 3.14 -10.35 -19.14
C ALA A 200 1.66 -9.98 -19.29
N GLU A 201 1.37 -9.01 -20.17
CA GLU A 201 -0.01 -8.68 -20.53
C GLU A 201 -0.27 -9.06 -21.99
N PRO A 202 -1.21 -9.96 -22.29
CA PRO A 202 -1.61 -10.30 -23.65
C PRO A 202 -2.03 -9.07 -24.45
N LYS A 203 -1.58 -8.95 -25.69
CA LYS A 203 -1.96 -7.86 -26.60
C LYS A 203 -2.96 -8.35 -27.64
N GLY A 204 -4.19 -7.85 -27.53
CA GLY A 204 -5.23 -8.05 -28.54
C GLY A 204 -5.71 -9.50 -28.64
N THR A 205 -6.24 -9.84 -29.80
CA THR A 205 -6.73 -11.18 -30.13
C THR A 205 -5.58 -12.03 -30.70
N VAL A 206 -5.41 -13.23 -30.18
CA VAL A 206 -4.41 -14.21 -30.65
C VAL A 206 -5.03 -15.19 -31.65
N THR A 207 -4.23 -15.87 -32.46
CA THR A 207 -4.76 -16.94 -33.33
C THR A 207 -5.02 -18.21 -32.52
N TYR A 208 -5.90 -19.10 -33.02
CA TYR A 208 -6.14 -20.40 -32.37
C TYR A 208 -4.86 -21.22 -32.20
N GLU A 209 -3.97 -21.19 -33.18
CA GLU A 209 -2.68 -21.89 -33.11
C GLU A 209 -1.79 -21.36 -31.98
N GLN A 210 -1.74 -20.02 -31.82
CA GLN A 210 -1.01 -19.38 -30.71
C GLN A 210 -1.63 -19.71 -29.36
N TRP A 211 -2.96 -19.77 -29.27
CA TRP A 211 -3.66 -20.17 -28.05
C TRP A 211 -3.40 -21.65 -27.71
N LYS A 212 -3.48 -22.53 -28.70
CA LYS A 212 -3.25 -23.97 -28.56
C LYS A 212 -1.82 -24.29 -28.09
N ASP A 213 -0.83 -23.55 -28.58
CA ASP A 213 0.56 -23.67 -28.14
C ASP A 213 0.74 -23.21 -26.69
N TYR A 214 -0.01 -22.20 -26.23
CA TYR A 214 -0.05 -21.76 -24.82
C TYR A 214 -0.70 -22.84 -23.94
N ASP A 215 -1.94 -23.23 -24.25
CA ASP A 215 -2.79 -24.11 -23.43
C ASP A 215 -2.20 -25.51 -23.24
N TRP A 216 -1.53 -26.06 -24.27
CA TRP A 216 -1.05 -27.46 -24.22
C TRP A 216 0.39 -27.64 -23.79
N TYR A 217 1.22 -26.60 -23.96
CA TYR A 217 2.66 -26.70 -23.71
C TYR A 217 3.14 -25.75 -22.62
N ASP A 218 2.23 -25.01 -21.97
CA ASP A 218 2.55 -24.05 -20.91
C ASP A 218 3.60 -23.03 -21.39
N ASN A 219 3.50 -22.65 -22.66
CA ASN A 219 4.43 -21.73 -23.32
C ASN A 219 3.93 -20.30 -23.20
N ASP A 220 4.84 -19.32 -23.18
CA ASP A 220 4.47 -17.90 -23.22
C ASP A 220 3.68 -17.51 -24.49
N LEU A 221 2.62 -16.71 -24.33
CA LEU A 221 1.93 -16.11 -25.47
C LEU A 221 2.90 -15.23 -26.28
N PRO A 222 2.93 -15.35 -27.62
CA PRO A 222 3.89 -14.64 -28.47
C PRO A 222 3.64 -13.12 -28.54
N THR A 223 2.40 -12.68 -28.34
CA THR A 223 1.99 -11.27 -28.34
C THR A 223 1.69 -10.79 -26.93
N LYS A 224 2.76 -10.56 -26.14
CA LYS A 224 2.66 -9.97 -24.81
C LYS A 224 3.39 -8.63 -24.68
N SER A 225 2.92 -7.80 -23.75
CA SER A 225 3.65 -6.66 -23.23
C SER A 225 4.36 -7.06 -21.95
N ASP A 226 5.68 -6.94 -21.90
CA ASP A 226 6.43 -7.13 -20.67
C ASP A 226 6.79 -5.76 -20.08
N LYS A 227 6.02 -5.30 -19.10
CA LYS A 227 6.30 -4.07 -18.36
C LYS A 227 6.66 -4.40 -16.91
N LEU A 228 7.50 -3.57 -16.31
CA LEU A 228 7.72 -3.64 -14.86
C LEU A 228 6.39 -3.42 -14.15
N PHE A 229 6.12 -4.25 -13.15
CA PHE A 229 4.93 -4.07 -12.33
C PHE A 229 5.13 -2.86 -11.41
N GLN A 230 4.29 -1.85 -11.57
CA GLN A 230 4.44 -0.59 -10.85
C GLN A 230 3.09 0.10 -10.66
N GLY A 231 3.00 0.96 -9.66
CA GLY A 231 1.77 1.69 -9.40
C GLY A 231 1.78 2.49 -8.11
N PHE A 232 0.59 2.88 -7.68
CA PHE A 232 0.38 3.60 -6.43
C PHE A 232 -0.29 2.72 -5.38
N MET A 233 0.07 2.92 -4.11
CA MET A 233 -0.65 2.37 -2.97
C MET A 233 -1.09 3.50 -2.05
N PHE A 234 -2.32 3.44 -1.58
CA PHE A 234 -2.92 4.38 -0.64
C PHE A 234 -3.27 3.64 0.64
N ASN A 235 -2.83 4.15 1.78
CA ASN A 235 -3.03 3.49 3.06
C ASN A 235 -3.56 4.47 4.12
N LEU A 236 -4.54 4.00 4.89
CA LEU A 236 -4.96 4.58 6.16
C LEU A 236 -4.63 3.56 7.26
N LYS A 237 -3.73 3.92 8.17
CA LYS A 237 -3.14 2.99 9.16
C LYS A 237 -3.40 3.45 10.58
N LEU A 238 -3.80 2.53 11.45
CA LEU A 238 -3.98 2.73 12.89
C LEU A 238 -3.00 1.84 13.65
N GLY A 239 -2.19 2.44 14.52
CA GLY A 239 -1.18 1.72 15.30
C GLY A 239 -1.27 1.97 16.79
N TYR A 240 -0.89 0.96 17.56
CA TYR A 240 -0.67 1.06 18.99
C TYR A 240 0.83 1.11 19.28
N GLY A 241 1.22 2.01 20.19
CA GLY A 241 2.61 2.29 20.51
C GLY A 241 3.03 1.91 21.91
N PHE A 242 4.27 1.45 22.03
CA PHE A 242 4.93 1.01 23.26
C PHE A 242 6.36 1.55 23.39
#